data_AF-A0A7W0XVE7-F1
#
_entry.id   AF-A0A7W0XVE7-F1
#
_cell.length_a   1.000
_cell.length_b   1.000
_cell.length_c   1.000
_cell.angle_alpha   90.00
_cell.angle_beta   90.00
_cell.angle_gamma   90.00
#
_symmetry.space_group_name_H-M   'P 1'
#
loop_
_entity.id
_entity.type
_entity.pdbx_description
1 polymer ?
#
loop_
_entity_poly.entity_id
_entity_poly.type
_entity_poly.pdbx_seq_one_letter_code
_entity_poly.pdbx_strand_id
1 'polypeptide(L)'
;VLLGPQGGVLPVPSSLASITAIPGPGGIAIAGSDGVADQPLAAYFNGRSWALSAPVPFGSYGRFEAVAAISPTQVWAVGLGTDAIPLRLSQRWTGRAWVPVPAGGPTVLAGVAYDPAGYWWAVGHNNSISVMQRIAAP
;
A
#
# COMPACT_ATOMS: atom_id res chain seq x y z
N VAL A 1 16.42 -12.32 15.04
CA VAL A 1 15.20 -12.30 14.23
C VAL A 1 14.58 -13.68 14.32
N LEU A 2 13.48 -13.84 15.05
CA LEU A 2 12.81 -15.14 15.23
C LEU A 2 12.02 -15.45 13.95
N LEU A 3 12.56 -16.31 13.09
CA LEU A 3 11.88 -16.81 11.90
C LEU A 3 11.01 -18.00 12.33
N GLY A 4 9.69 -17.83 12.29
CA GLY A 4 8.76 -18.96 12.31
C GLY A 4 8.92 -19.82 11.05
N PRO A 5 8.36 -21.05 11.01
CA PRO A 5 8.65 -22.09 10.00
C PRO A 5 8.24 -21.77 8.54
N GLN A 6 7.76 -20.55 8.26
CA GLN A 6 7.31 -20.06 6.95
C GLN A 6 7.87 -18.65 6.64
N GLY A 7 8.76 -18.11 7.47
CA GLY A 7 9.28 -16.74 7.34
C GLY A 7 10.40 -16.65 6.32
N GLY A 8 10.13 -16.10 5.13
CA GLY A 8 11.15 -15.69 4.16
C GLY A 8 11.53 -14.21 4.30
N VAL A 9 12.71 -13.83 3.80
CA VAL A 9 13.14 -12.43 3.66
C VAL A 9 12.73 -11.93 2.28
N LEU A 10 12.36 -10.64 2.17
CA LEU A 10 12.16 -10.05 0.85
C LEU A 10 13.47 -10.05 0.05
N PRO A 11 13.42 -10.22 -1.28
CA PRO A 11 14.62 -10.29 -2.11
C PRO A 11 15.30 -8.92 -2.32
N VAL A 12 14.94 -7.90 -1.53
CA VAL A 12 15.47 -6.53 -1.62
C VAL A 12 15.58 -5.90 -0.22
N PRO A 13 16.53 -4.97 -0.01
CA PRO A 13 16.52 -4.09 1.15
C PRO A 13 15.18 -3.35 1.23
N SER A 14 14.53 -3.37 2.39
CA SER A 14 13.19 -2.81 2.55
C SER A 14 12.97 -2.26 3.95
N SER A 15 12.14 -1.21 4.01
CA SER A 15 11.51 -0.72 5.22
C SER A 15 10.02 -1.01 5.12
N LEU A 16 9.48 -1.88 5.96
CA LEU A 16 8.09 -2.31 5.91
C LEU A 16 7.25 -1.49 6.88
N ALA A 17 6.18 -0.87 6.38
CA ALA A 17 5.32 0.00 7.17
C ALA A 17 4.02 -0.71 7.61
N SER A 18 3.47 -1.57 6.75
CA SER A 18 2.15 -2.16 6.98
C SER A 18 2.03 -3.57 6.40
N ILE A 19 1.14 -4.37 7.00
CA ILE A 19 0.84 -5.75 6.59
C ILE A 19 -0.67 -6.00 6.71
N THR A 20 -1.24 -6.72 5.74
CA THR A 20 -2.65 -7.16 5.77
C THR A 20 -2.78 -8.59 5.28
N ALA A 21 -3.70 -9.34 5.88
CA ALA A 21 -4.16 -10.58 5.28
C ALA A 21 -4.92 -10.27 3.98
N ILE A 22 -4.73 -11.10 2.96
CA ILE A 22 -5.54 -11.10 1.74
C ILE A 22 -6.55 -12.25 1.90
N PRO A 23 -7.86 -11.96 1.93
CA PRO A 23 -8.88 -13.01 1.94
C PRO A 23 -8.75 -13.92 0.70
N GLY A 24 -8.67 -15.24 0.92
CA GLY A 24 -8.42 -16.24 -0.12
C GLY A 24 -7.15 -17.07 0.14
N PRO A 25 -6.79 -18.00 -0.76
CA PRO A 25 -5.63 -18.85 -0.55
C PRO A 25 -4.33 -18.06 -0.64
N GLY A 26 -3.58 -18.09 0.47
CA GLY A 26 -2.15 -17.77 0.52
C GLY A 26 -1.82 -16.34 0.08
N GLY A 27 -2.35 -15.34 0.80
CA GLY A 27 -1.94 -13.96 0.56
C GLY A 27 -1.80 -13.20 1.87
N ILE A 28 -0.60 -12.71 2.13
CA ILE A 28 -0.35 -11.57 3.02
C ILE A 28 0.24 -10.49 2.13
N ALA A 29 -0.30 -9.28 2.14
CA ALA A 29 0.31 -8.15 1.46
C ALA A 29 1.07 -7.30 2.48
N ILE A 30 2.28 -6.88 2.11
CA ILE A 30 3.07 -5.90 2.84
C ILE A 30 3.34 -4.71 1.94
N ALA A 31 3.37 -3.53 2.55
CA ALA A 31 3.67 -2.28 1.86
C ALA A 31 4.65 -1.45 2.69
N GLY A 32 5.53 -0.73 1.99
CA GLY A 32 6.59 0.08 2.61
C GLY A 32 7.41 0.81 1.55
N SER A 33 8.72 0.93 1.79
CA SER A 33 9.70 1.43 0.83
C SER A 33 10.86 0.47 0.58
N ASP A 34 11.54 0.64 -0.55
CA ASP A 34 12.90 0.12 -0.72
C ASP A 34 13.86 0.83 0.24
N GLY A 35 14.86 0.11 0.74
CA GLY A 35 15.83 0.67 1.69
C GLY A 35 16.93 1.51 1.04
N VAL A 36 16.77 1.92 -0.23
CA VAL A 36 17.84 2.49 -1.06
C VAL A 36 17.47 3.88 -1.57
N ALA A 37 16.30 4.02 -2.19
CA ALA A 37 15.85 5.26 -2.79
C ALA A 37 14.49 5.72 -2.22
N ASP A 38 14.01 5.06 -1.16
CA ASP A 38 12.68 5.25 -0.59
C ASP A 38 11.61 5.23 -1.69
N GLN A 39 11.61 4.17 -2.48
CA GLN A 39 10.60 3.91 -3.52
C GLN A 39 9.49 3.02 -2.97
N PRO A 40 8.23 3.21 -3.38
CA PRO A 40 7.12 2.47 -2.80
C PRO A 40 7.20 1.01 -3.23
N LEU A 41 7.20 0.13 -2.24
CA LEU A 41 7.32 -1.30 -2.44
C LEU A 41 6.09 -2.01 -1.90
N ALA A 42 5.57 -2.94 -2.70
CA ALA A 42 4.54 -3.87 -2.28
C ALA A 42 4.94 -5.31 -2.64
N ALA A 43 4.75 -6.20 -1.68
CA ALA A 43 5.04 -7.62 -1.83
C ALA A 43 3.93 -8.47 -1.23
N TYR A 44 3.87 -9.73 -1.65
CA TYR A 44 2.89 -10.68 -1.17
C TYR A 44 3.49 -12.05 -0.91
N PHE A 45 2.97 -12.75 0.10
CA PHE A 45 3.32 -14.14 0.37
C PHE A 45 2.38 -15.07 -0.38
N ASN A 46 2.89 -15.95 -1.24
CA ASN A 46 2.09 -16.85 -2.09
C ASN A 46 1.75 -18.22 -1.43
N GLY A 47 1.99 -18.35 -0.12
CA GLY A 47 1.88 -19.64 0.59
C GLY A 47 3.17 -20.45 0.66
N ARG A 48 4.23 -20.04 -0.05
CA ARG A 48 5.57 -20.68 -0.03
C ARG A 48 6.71 -19.68 0.11
N SER A 49 6.62 -18.55 -0.57
CA SER A 49 7.64 -17.51 -0.58
C SER A 49 7.03 -16.13 -0.72
N TRP A 50 7.81 -15.11 -0.35
CA TRP A 50 7.49 -13.73 -0.67
C TRP A 50 7.84 -13.44 -2.13
N ALA A 51 6.96 -12.70 -2.81
CA ALA A 51 7.16 -12.20 -4.16
C ALA A 51 6.85 -10.71 -4.20
N LEU A 52 7.62 -9.96 -4.98
CA LEU A 52 7.31 -8.56 -5.26
C LEU A 52 6.09 -8.48 -6.19
N SER A 53 5.25 -7.47 -5.96
CA SER A 53 4.19 -7.11 -6.91
C SER A 53 4.78 -6.37 -8.12
N ALA A 54 3.93 -5.99 -9.08
CA ALA A 54 4.37 -5.15 -10.19
C ALA A 54 4.89 -3.78 -9.67
N PRO A 55 5.74 -3.09 -10.43
CA PRO A 55 6.20 -1.75 -10.06
C PRO A 55 5.02 -0.81 -9.78
N VAL A 56 5.15 -0.03 -8.72
CA VAL A 56 4.19 1.01 -8.37
C VAL A 56 4.49 2.23 -9.24
N PRO A 57 3.51 2.88 -9.86
CA PRO A 57 3.72 4.18 -10.48
C PRO A 57 3.92 5.25 -9.40
N PHE A 58 5.11 5.84 -9.33
CA PHE A 58 5.42 6.96 -8.45
C PHE A 58 6.30 7.97 -9.21
N GLY A 59 6.60 9.09 -8.56
CA GLY A 59 7.55 10.07 -9.09
C GLY A 59 8.99 9.75 -8.70
N SER A 60 9.69 10.75 -8.16
CA SER A 60 11.10 10.68 -7.79
C SER A 60 11.31 10.07 -6.42
N TYR A 61 10.30 10.18 -5.54
CA TYR A 61 10.31 9.62 -4.18
C TYR A 61 8.88 9.26 -3.75
N GLY A 62 8.74 8.16 -3.01
CA GLY A 62 7.47 7.85 -2.35
C GLY A 62 7.49 6.55 -1.57
N ARG A 63 6.63 6.42 -0.56
CA ARG A 63 6.53 5.19 0.21
C ARG A 63 5.08 4.90 0.56
N PHE A 64 4.77 3.62 0.74
CA PHE A 64 3.49 3.23 1.32
C PHE A 64 3.58 3.23 2.84
N GLU A 65 2.53 3.77 3.48
CA GLU A 65 2.35 3.80 4.93
C GLU A 65 1.29 2.79 5.37
N ALA A 66 0.30 2.50 4.51
CA ALA A 66 -0.76 1.56 4.80
C ALA A 66 -1.21 0.76 3.59
N VAL A 67 -1.65 -0.47 3.83
CA VAL A 67 -2.25 -1.36 2.82
C VAL A 67 -3.50 -2.04 3.39
N ALA A 68 -4.53 -2.18 2.56
CA ALA A 68 -5.72 -2.96 2.86
C ALA A 68 -6.13 -3.79 1.65
N ALA A 69 -6.56 -5.03 1.90
CA ALA A 69 -6.94 -5.98 0.87
C ALA A 69 -8.27 -6.65 1.22
N ILE A 70 -9.14 -6.80 0.22
CA ILE A 70 -10.38 -7.58 0.34
C ILE A 70 -10.38 -8.82 -0.55
N SER A 71 -9.52 -8.85 -1.56
CA SER A 71 -9.25 -10.01 -2.40
C SER A 71 -7.88 -9.88 -3.07
N PRO A 72 -7.35 -10.94 -3.72
CA PRO A 72 -6.08 -10.88 -4.45
C PRO A 72 -6.04 -9.85 -5.59
N THR A 73 -7.21 -9.38 -6.04
CA THR A 73 -7.35 -8.41 -7.14
C THR A 73 -7.90 -7.06 -6.68
N GLN A 74 -8.17 -6.89 -5.39
CA GLN A 74 -8.67 -5.67 -4.80
C GLN A 74 -7.86 -5.33 -3.56
N VAL A 75 -6.74 -4.65 -3.81
CA VAL A 75 -5.82 -4.15 -2.79
C VAL A 75 -5.63 -2.66 -2.99
N TRP A 76 -5.60 -1.91 -1.90
CA TRP A 76 -5.27 -0.49 -1.88
C TRP A 76 -4.08 -0.25 -0.99
N ALA A 77 -3.18 0.58 -1.47
CA ALA A 77 -2.04 1.06 -0.70
C ALA A 77 -1.99 2.58 -0.77
N VAL A 78 -1.70 3.20 0.36
CA VAL A 78 -1.63 4.65 0.50
C VAL A 78 -0.37 5.06 1.21
N GLY A 79 0.06 6.30 0.97
CA GLY A 79 1.25 6.86 1.57
C GLY A 79 1.52 8.25 1.04
N LEU A 80 2.80 8.56 0.85
CA LEU A 80 3.28 9.88 0.45
C LEU A 80 4.21 9.78 -0.76
N GLY A 81 4.24 10.83 -1.57
CA GLY A 81 5.11 10.94 -2.73
C GLY A 81 5.37 12.39 -3.09
N THR A 82 6.53 12.70 -3.68
CA THR A 82 6.99 14.09 -3.84
C THR A 82 6.55 14.79 -5.12
N ASP A 83 6.05 14.05 -6.11
CA ASP A 83 5.99 14.58 -7.48
C ASP A 83 4.58 14.90 -7.97
N ALA A 84 3.56 14.58 -7.17
CA ALA A 84 2.21 15.08 -7.37
C ALA A 84 1.97 16.12 -6.29
N ILE A 85 1.75 17.39 -6.64
CA ILE A 85 1.07 18.30 -5.71
C ILE A 85 -0.42 18.05 -5.89
N PRO A 86 -1.14 17.69 -4.81
CA PRO A 86 -0.70 17.44 -3.43
C PRO A 86 0.00 16.08 -3.19
N LEU A 87 1.04 16.09 -2.32
CA LEU A 87 2.14 15.12 -2.09
C LEU A 87 1.76 13.69 -1.62
N ARG A 88 0.79 13.07 -2.27
CA ARG A 88 0.16 11.84 -1.80
C ARG A 88 0.38 10.68 -2.76
N LEU A 89 0.46 9.47 -2.21
CA LEU A 89 0.43 8.24 -3.00
C LEU A 89 -0.86 7.48 -2.66
N SER A 90 -1.68 7.20 -3.67
CA SER A 90 -2.87 6.35 -3.55
C SER A 90 -2.92 5.44 -4.75
N GLN A 91 -2.83 4.14 -4.50
CA GLN A 91 -2.61 3.13 -5.52
C GLN A 91 -3.58 1.98 -5.32
N ARG A 92 -4.23 1.57 -6.41
CA ARG A 92 -5.11 0.41 -6.44
C ARG A 92 -4.46 -0.71 -7.25
N TRP A 93 -4.38 -1.90 -6.67
CA TRP A 93 -4.02 -3.12 -7.36
C TRP A 93 -5.20 -3.67 -8.15
N THR A 94 -4.96 -4.06 -9.40
CA THR A 94 -5.96 -4.63 -10.32
C THR A 94 -5.85 -6.15 -10.46
N GLY A 95 -4.96 -6.80 -9.72
CA GLY A 95 -4.56 -8.20 -9.95
C GLY A 95 -3.33 -8.36 -10.84
N ARG A 96 -2.92 -7.29 -11.54
CA ARG A 96 -1.77 -7.31 -12.46
C ARG A 96 -0.89 -6.07 -12.37
N ALA A 97 -1.49 -4.90 -12.12
CA ALA A 97 -0.78 -3.64 -12.04
C ALA A 97 -1.35 -2.74 -10.95
N TRP A 98 -0.50 -1.87 -10.42
CA TRP A 98 -0.90 -0.73 -9.60
C TRP A 98 -1.34 0.42 -10.50
N VAL A 99 -2.47 1.02 -10.16
CA VAL A 99 -3.04 2.16 -10.86
C VAL A 99 -3.19 3.32 -9.87
N PRO A 100 -2.68 4.52 -10.20
CA PRO A 100 -2.88 5.70 -9.36
C PRO A 100 -4.37 6.02 -9.28
N VAL A 101 -4.87 6.27 -8.08
CA VAL A 101 -6.24 6.76 -7.91
C VAL A 101 -6.21 8.17 -7.35
N PRO A 102 -6.88 9.14 -7.99
CA PRO A 102 -6.97 10.49 -7.43
C PRO A 102 -7.59 10.45 -6.04
N ALA A 103 -6.89 11.03 -5.07
CA ALA A 103 -7.42 11.30 -3.74
C ALA A 103 -7.42 12.81 -3.52
N GLY A 104 -8.55 13.37 -3.06
CA GLY A 104 -8.65 14.78 -2.62
C GLY A 104 -8.05 14.96 -1.22
N GLY A 105 -8.07 16.13 -0.60
CA GLY A 105 -7.71 16.23 0.84
C GLY A 105 -6.21 16.16 1.17
N PRO A 106 -5.74 15.32 2.14
CA PRO A 106 -4.45 15.48 2.82
C PRO A 106 -3.19 15.06 2.04
N THR A 107 -2.07 15.75 2.28
CA THR A 107 -0.77 15.53 1.63
C THR A 107 -0.17 14.20 2.01
N VAL A 108 -0.33 13.72 3.25
CA VAL A 108 0.14 12.38 3.66
C VAL A 108 -1.05 11.49 4.00
N LEU A 109 -1.13 10.30 3.40
CA LEU A 109 -2.10 9.28 3.77
C LEU A 109 -1.43 8.24 4.67
N ALA A 110 -2.01 8.00 5.85
CA ALA A 110 -1.44 7.14 6.89
C ALA A 110 -2.24 5.85 7.11
N GLY A 111 -3.47 5.77 6.60
CA GLY A 111 -4.34 4.62 6.77
C GLY A 111 -5.30 4.46 5.62
N VAL A 112 -5.66 3.22 5.32
CA VAL A 112 -6.67 2.87 4.33
C VAL A 112 -7.52 1.72 4.87
N ALA A 113 -8.83 1.78 4.63
CA ALA A 113 -9.78 0.76 5.05
C ALA A 113 -10.89 0.58 4.01
N TYR A 114 -11.44 -0.62 3.96
CA TYR A 114 -12.62 -0.93 3.17
C TYR A 114 -13.85 -0.97 4.07
N ASP A 115 -14.91 -0.29 3.63
CA ASP A 115 -16.25 -0.36 4.19
C ASP A 115 -17.03 -1.45 3.46
N PRO A 116 -17.65 -2.42 4.17
CA PRO A 116 -18.53 -3.44 3.58
C PRO A 116 -19.64 -2.89 2.69
N ALA A 117 -20.00 -1.60 2.79
CA ALA A 117 -20.89 -0.91 1.86
C ALA A 117 -20.28 -0.64 0.46
N GLY A 118 -19.03 -1.05 0.21
CA GLY A 118 -18.36 -0.94 -1.09
C GLY A 118 -17.43 0.27 -1.25
N TYR A 119 -17.19 1.00 -0.17
CA TYR A 119 -16.38 2.23 -0.20
C TYR A 119 -14.97 2.01 0.34
N TRP A 120 -14.01 2.68 -0.27
CA TRP A 120 -12.66 2.77 0.26
C TRP A 120 -12.46 4.10 0.95
N TRP A 121 -11.87 4.05 2.13
CA TRP A 121 -11.58 5.21 2.96
C TRP A 121 -10.09 5.35 3.16
N ALA A 122 -9.60 6.58 3.07
CA ALA A 122 -8.26 6.93 3.51
C ALA A 122 -8.31 7.95 4.64
N VAL A 123 -7.39 7.81 5.58
CA VAL A 123 -7.10 8.82 6.59
C VAL A 123 -5.69 9.35 6.40
N GLY A 124 -5.50 10.63 6.70
CA GLY A 124 -4.24 11.30 6.47
C GLY A 124 -4.17 12.63 7.16
N HIS A 125 -3.06 13.35 6.98
CA HIS A 125 -2.86 14.64 7.59
C HIS A 125 -2.18 15.68 6.67
N ASN A 126 -2.45 16.95 6.95
CA ASN A 126 -1.89 18.15 6.34
C ASN A 126 -1.21 18.99 7.41
N ASN A 127 0.10 18.86 7.64
CA ASN A 127 0.94 19.69 8.54
C ASN A 127 0.38 20.10 9.93
N SER A 128 -0.82 19.64 10.34
CA SER A 128 -1.63 19.97 11.55
C SER A 128 -3.09 19.46 11.48
N ILE A 129 -3.67 19.14 10.31
CA ILE A 129 -5.09 18.73 10.18
C ILE A 129 -5.20 17.26 9.77
N SER A 130 -5.93 16.44 10.53
CA SER A 130 -6.32 15.08 10.15
C SER A 130 -7.59 15.09 9.31
N VAL A 131 -7.61 14.34 8.21
CA VAL A 131 -8.75 14.25 7.30
C VAL A 131 -9.05 12.78 6.99
N MET A 132 -10.33 12.43 7.00
CA MET A 132 -10.88 11.18 6.47
C MET A 132 -11.60 11.46 5.17
N GLN A 133 -11.40 10.63 4.15
CA GLN A 133 -12.05 10.80 2.85
C GLN A 133 -12.34 9.48 2.16
N ARG A 134 -13.31 9.51 1.25
CA ARG A 134 -13.58 8.42 0.32
C ARG A 134 -12.62 8.50 -0.87
N ILE A 135 -11.96 7.39 -1.17
CA ILE A 135 -10.99 7.28 -2.28
C ILE A 135 -11.50 6.41 -3.44
N ALA A 136 -12.56 5.61 -3.23
CA ALA A 136 -13.30 4.94 -4.30
C ALA A 136 -14.74 4.59 -3.88
N ALA A 137 -15.60 4.47 -4.90
CA ALA A 137 -16.96 3.95 -4.83
C ALA A 137 -17.01 2.54 -5.47
N PRO A 138 -18.10 1.78 -5.30
CA PRO A 138 -18.27 0.44 -5.85
C PRO A 138 -18.02 0.34 -7.35
#